data_AF-A0A971E0C3-F1
#
_entry.id   AF-A0A971E0C3-F1
#
_cell.length_a   1.000
_cell.length_b   1.000
_cell.length_c   1.000
_cell.angle_alpha   90.00
_cell.angle_beta   90.00
_cell.angle_gamma   90.00
#
_symmetry.space_group_name_H-M   'P 1'
#
loop_
_entity.id
_entity.type
_entity.pdbx_description
1 polymer ?
#
loop_
_entity_poly.entity_id
_entity_poly.type
_entity_poly.pdbx_seq_one_letter_code
_entity_poly.pdbx_strand_id
1 'polypeptide(L)'
;MGEEHSIIEPTDSLSDMCSKFGKLLGKEEPVDASVLIRAINEPGYGINLVTSKNTPESLNALLHAPQNKRYKSSVKQTKSISNFELIKKAAASFILWSKIGFLVVSNEILEKREDACLRCPYLTDPTKTLQKMIPSKKQTGNIGERIGKKVCGVCGCNLQNKLRLSSESCPKKHPEKEDVTRWDEKINYK
;
A
#
# COMPACT_ATOMS: atom_id res chain seq x y z
N MET A 1 -19.27 -5.69 10.16
CA MET A 1 -19.03 -4.38 10.79
C MET A 1 -18.41 -3.48 9.73
N GLY A 2 -19.17 -2.52 9.21
CA GLY A 2 -18.69 -1.61 8.18
C GLY A 2 -17.76 -0.58 8.81
N GLU A 3 -16.49 -0.59 8.42
CA GLU A 3 -15.52 0.42 8.84
C GLU A 3 -15.91 1.77 8.23
N GLU A 4 -16.05 2.80 9.08
CA GLU A 4 -16.30 4.18 8.66
C GLU A 4 -15.28 4.59 7.60
N HIS A 5 -15.78 4.75 6.38
CA HIS A 5 -15.00 5.29 5.29
C HIS A 5 -14.46 6.67 5.71
N SER A 6 -13.14 6.86 5.66
CA SER A 6 -12.49 8.15 5.88
C SER A 6 -12.81 9.10 4.70
N ILE A 7 -14.06 9.53 4.62
CA ILE A 7 -14.58 10.45 3.61
C ILE A 7 -14.20 11.86 4.03
N ILE A 8 -13.68 12.64 3.09
CA ILE A 8 -13.48 14.08 3.28
C ILE A 8 -14.82 14.78 3.07
N GLU A 9 -15.23 15.56 4.06
CA GLU A 9 -16.45 16.35 4.03
C GLU A 9 -16.17 17.79 3.61
N PRO A 10 -17.14 18.50 3.00
CA PRO A 10 -16.98 19.91 2.62
C PRO A 10 -16.69 20.87 3.79
N THR A 11 -16.98 20.43 5.02
CA THR A 11 -16.76 21.17 6.27
C THR A 11 -15.46 20.79 6.97
N ASP A 12 -14.71 19.80 6.49
CA ASP A 12 -13.48 19.36 7.13
C ASP A 12 -12.43 20.47 7.15
N SER A 13 -11.85 20.69 8.32
CA SER A 13 -10.65 21.52 8.45
C SER A 13 -9.41 20.78 7.96
N LEU A 14 -8.32 21.51 7.74
CA LEU A 14 -7.01 20.91 7.44
C LEU A 14 -6.58 19.92 8.54
N SER A 15 -6.90 20.20 9.79
CA SER A 15 -6.60 19.31 10.92
C SER A 15 -7.39 18.01 10.83
N ASP A 16 -8.67 18.09 10.46
CA ASP A 16 -9.53 16.91 10.29
C ASP A 16 -9.03 16.03 9.15
N MET A 17 -8.65 16.64 8.03
CA MET A 17 -8.06 15.92 6.90
C MET A 17 -6.73 15.24 7.28
N CYS A 18 -5.89 15.86 8.11
CA CYS A 18 -4.65 15.25 8.59
C CYS A 18 -4.91 14.05 9.50
N SER A 19 -5.91 14.14 10.38
CA SER A 19 -6.36 13.04 11.24
C SER A 19 -6.91 11.88 10.43
N LYS A 20 -7.80 12.17 9.46
CA LYS A 20 -8.37 11.17 8.54
C LYS A 20 -7.27 10.51 7.71
N PHE A 21 -6.28 11.26 7.24
CA PHE A 21 -5.16 10.68 6.49
C PHE A 21 -4.26 9.82 7.38
N GLY A 22 -4.02 10.22 8.63
CA GLY A 22 -3.33 9.39 9.63
C GLY A 22 -4.00 8.03 9.80
N LYS A 23 -5.32 8.01 10.00
CA LYS A 23 -6.11 6.77 10.09
C LYS A 23 -5.98 5.91 8.84
N LEU A 24 -6.08 6.52 7.64
CA LEU A 24 -5.91 5.81 6.37
C LEU A 24 -4.53 5.13 6.23
N LEU A 25 -3.49 5.74 6.81
CA LEU A 25 -2.13 5.21 6.86
C LEU A 25 -1.91 4.25 8.05
N GLY A 26 -2.95 3.90 8.82
CA GLY A 26 -2.87 3.01 9.97
C GLY A 26 -2.21 3.64 11.20
N LYS A 27 -2.26 4.97 11.34
CA LYS A 27 -1.72 5.69 12.51
C LYS A 27 -2.85 6.22 13.39
N GLU A 28 -2.62 6.20 14.70
CA GLU A 28 -3.51 6.83 15.69
C GLU A 28 -3.38 8.36 15.69
N GLU A 29 -2.16 8.85 15.43
CA GLU A 29 -1.87 10.28 15.40
C GLU A 29 -2.10 10.91 14.02
N PRO A 30 -2.52 12.20 13.96
CA PRO A 30 -2.60 12.95 12.72
C PRO A 30 -1.22 13.08 12.05
N VAL A 31 -1.20 13.08 10.71
CA VAL A 31 0.04 13.41 9.99
C VAL A 31 0.34 14.91 10.04
N ASP A 32 1.60 15.28 9.81
CA ASP A 32 1.96 16.69 9.61
C ASP A 32 1.25 17.25 8.36
N ALA A 33 0.71 18.47 8.45
CA ALA A 33 -0.02 19.11 7.35
C ALA A 33 0.79 19.21 6.05
N SER A 34 2.12 19.36 6.13
CA SER A 34 3.00 19.38 4.97
C SER A 34 3.06 18.04 4.24
N VAL A 35 2.90 16.92 4.96
CA VAL A 35 2.79 15.57 4.37
C VAL A 35 1.50 15.44 3.60
N LEU A 36 0.36 15.84 4.18
CA LEU A 36 -0.94 15.80 3.51
C LEU A 36 -0.95 16.69 2.25
N ILE A 37 -0.50 17.93 2.37
CA ILE A 37 -0.46 18.87 1.23
C ILE A 37 0.45 18.33 0.14
N ARG A 38 1.59 17.73 0.49
CA ARG A 38 2.45 17.07 -0.50
C ARG A 38 1.75 15.90 -1.16
N ALA A 39 1.09 15.02 -0.41
CA ALA A 39 0.38 13.85 -0.95
C ALA A 39 -0.72 14.26 -1.94
N ILE A 40 -1.41 15.36 -1.68
CA ILE A 40 -2.43 15.93 -2.58
C ILE A 40 -1.81 16.50 -3.86
N ASN A 41 -0.66 17.18 -3.77
CA ASN A 41 -0.01 17.82 -4.92
C ASN A 41 0.91 16.90 -5.72
N GLU A 42 1.44 15.85 -5.11
CA GLU A 42 2.31 14.84 -5.72
C GLU A 42 1.63 13.45 -5.61
N PRO A 43 0.79 13.05 -6.59
CA PRO A 43 0.01 11.82 -6.49
C PRO A 43 0.85 10.55 -6.26
N GLY A 44 2.03 10.48 -6.88
CA GLY A 44 2.96 9.36 -6.68
C GLY A 44 3.45 9.23 -5.24
N TYR A 45 3.65 10.35 -4.54
CA TYR A 45 4.00 10.34 -3.12
C TYR A 45 2.85 9.85 -2.25
N GLY A 46 1.61 10.32 -2.52
CA GLY A 46 0.42 9.84 -1.81
C GLY A 46 0.18 8.34 -1.98
N ILE A 47 0.33 7.81 -3.21
CA ILE A 47 0.25 6.36 -3.49
C ILE A 47 1.34 5.59 -2.73
N ASN A 48 2.57 6.10 -2.71
CA ASN A 48 3.67 5.45 -1.98
C ASN A 48 3.41 5.41 -0.48
N LEU A 49 2.85 6.47 0.13
CA LEU A 49 2.45 6.45 1.54
C LEU A 49 1.41 5.36 1.82
N VAL A 50 0.34 5.32 1.03
CA VAL A 50 -0.77 4.38 1.23
C VAL A 50 -0.33 2.93 1.02
N THR A 51 0.49 2.67 0.01
CA THR A 51 1.03 1.32 -0.25
C THR A 51 2.08 0.90 0.77
N SER A 52 2.73 1.87 1.41
CA SER A 52 3.71 1.64 2.47
C SER A 52 3.09 1.60 3.86
N LYS A 53 1.76 1.75 4.02
CA LYS A 53 1.07 1.80 5.32
C LYS A 53 1.39 0.62 6.23
N ASN A 54 1.61 -0.55 5.63
CA ASN A 54 1.95 -1.78 6.35
C ASN A 54 3.47 -1.98 6.50
N THR A 55 4.34 -1.12 5.97
CA THR A 55 5.80 -1.25 6.12
C THR A 55 6.33 -0.09 6.98
N PRO A 56 6.45 -0.26 8.31
CA PRO A 56 6.72 0.84 9.24
C PRO A 56 7.98 1.63 8.89
N GLU A 57 9.07 0.97 8.49
CA GLU A 57 10.33 1.64 8.15
C GLU A 57 10.17 2.51 6.89
N SER A 58 9.52 1.98 5.86
CA SER A 58 9.28 2.71 4.60
C SER A 58 8.30 3.87 4.82
N LEU A 59 7.22 3.63 5.56
CA LEU A 59 6.25 4.67 5.91
C LEU A 59 6.94 5.78 6.71
N ASN A 60 7.72 5.42 7.73
CA ASN A 60 8.41 6.38 8.58
C ASN A 60 9.42 7.21 7.78
N ALA A 61 10.16 6.59 6.85
CA ALA A 61 11.07 7.29 5.96
C ALA A 61 10.34 8.30 5.05
N LEU A 62 9.16 7.95 4.53
CA LEU A 62 8.35 8.85 3.71
C LEU A 62 7.74 10.00 4.51
N LEU A 63 7.34 9.77 5.76
CA LEU A 63 6.79 10.78 6.66
C LEU A 63 7.85 11.81 7.08
N HIS A 64 9.09 11.36 7.29
CA HIS A 64 10.22 12.22 7.71
C HIS A 64 11.09 12.71 6.54
N ALA A 65 10.65 12.49 5.30
CA ALA A 65 11.38 12.86 4.12
C ALA A 65 11.66 14.39 4.09
N PRO A 66 12.91 14.83 3.87
CA PRO A 66 13.27 16.25 3.96
C PRO A 66 12.51 17.13 2.95
N GLN A 67 12.03 16.54 1.85
CA GLN A 67 11.25 17.22 0.83
C GLN A 67 9.89 17.73 1.36
N ASN A 68 9.35 17.13 2.44
CA ASN A 68 8.11 17.59 3.07
C ASN A 68 8.22 19.03 3.58
N LYS A 69 9.42 19.48 3.97
CA LYS A 69 9.68 20.86 4.43
C LYS A 69 9.26 21.92 3.41
N ARG A 70 9.30 21.62 2.10
CA ARG A 70 8.92 22.55 1.01
C ARG A 70 7.44 22.94 1.08
N TYR A 71 6.61 22.11 1.69
CA TYR A 71 5.16 22.32 1.78
C TYR A 71 4.74 23.03 3.07
N LYS A 72 5.66 23.26 4.02
CA LYS A 72 5.36 24.02 5.26
C LYS A 72 4.94 25.47 4.96
N SER A 73 5.47 26.07 3.91
CA SER A 73 5.10 27.42 3.45
C SER A 73 3.66 27.46 2.90
N SER A 74 3.27 26.41 2.18
CA SER A 74 1.91 26.24 1.67
C SER A 74 0.90 26.09 2.80
N VAL A 75 1.25 25.43 3.92
CA VAL A 75 0.41 25.36 5.13
C VAL A 75 0.09 26.76 5.69
N LYS A 76 1.05 27.71 5.61
CA LYS A 76 0.82 29.10 6.04
C LYS A 76 -0.11 29.85 5.10
N GLN A 77 -0.01 29.61 3.78
CA GLN A 77 -0.87 30.21 2.76
C GLN A 77 -2.27 29.58 2.69
N THR A 78 -2.45 28.33 3.12
CA THR A 78 -3.78 27.70 3.19
C THR A 78 -4.69 28.31 4.25
N LYS A 79 -4.17 29.14 5.17
CA LYS A 79 -5.02 30.02 5.98
C LYS A 79 -5.68 31.14 5.17
N SER A 80 -5.20 31.43 3.95
CA SER A 80 -5.66 32.50 3.06
C SER A 80 -6.14 32.04 1.67
N ILE A 81 -5.99 30.76 1.31
CA ILE A 81 -6.47 30.19 0.04
C ILE A 81 -7.82 29.50 0.29
N SER A 82 -8.76 29.66 -0.66
CA SER A 82 -10.07 29.00 -0.67
C SER A 82 -9.96 27.51 -0.33
N ASN A 83 -10.48 27.12 0.85
CA ASN A 83 -10.54 25.75 1.35
C ASN A 83 -11.17 24.77 0.35
N PHE A 84 -11.99 25.26 -0.57
CA PHE A 84 -12.77 24.45 -1.50
C PHE A 84 -11.91 23.61 -2.46
N GLU A 85 -10.88 24.20 -3.08
CA GLU A 85 -10.02 23.47 -4.02
C GLU A 85 -9.16 22.41 -3.33
N LEU A 86 -8.72 22.70 -2.09
CA LEU A 86 -7.98 21.74 -1.28
C LEU A 86 -8.87 20.56 -0.88
N ILE A 87 -10.08 20.86 -0.40
CA ILE A 87 -11.09 19.85 -0.02
C ILE A 87 -11.44 18.98 -1.22
N LYS A 88 -11.67 19.57 -2.41
CA LYS A 88 -11.97 18.83 -3.63
C LYS A 88 -10.86 17.86 -4.02
N LYS A 89 -9.61 18.31 -4.01
CA LYS A 89 -8.45 17.45 -4.32
C LYS A 89 -8.23 16.39 -3.24
N ALA A 90 -8.43 16.73 -1.97
CA ALA A 90 -8.35 15.79 -0.87
C ALA A 90 -9.41 14.69 -1.03
N ALA A 91 -10.68 15.03 -1.25
CA ALA A 91 -11.76 14.07 -1.45
C ALA A 91 -11.46 13.09 -2.61
N ALA A 92 -11.02 13.59 -3.76
CA ALA A 92 -10.63 12.74 -4.89
C ALA A 92 -9.46 11.80 -4.54
N SER A 93 -8.47 12.33 -3.82
CA SER A 93 -7.29 11.56 -3.39
C SER A 93 -7.67 10.47 -2.38
N PHE A 94 -8.51 10.77 -1.39
CA PHE A 94 -8.97 9.80 -0.40
C PHE A 94 -9.79 8.66 -1.02
N ILE A 95 -10.60 8.95 -2.05
CA ILE A 95 -11.30 7.89 -2.81
C ILE A 95 -10.29 7.00 -3.53
N LEU A 96 -9.27 7.57 -4.17
CA LEU A 96 -8.22 6.79 -4.83
C LEU A 96 -7.43 5.94 -3.82
N TRP A 97 -7.02 6.55 -2.72
CA TRP A 97 -6.19 5.94 -1.70
C TRP A 97 -6.92 4.86 -0.92
N SER A 98 -8.20 5.04 -0.61
CA SER A 98 -9.03 3.99 -0.01
C SER A 98 -9.07 2.77 -0.93
N LYS A 99 -9.35 2.95 -2.22
CA LYS A 99 -9.29 1.84 -3.21
C LYS A 99 -7.93 1.13 -3.19
N ILE A 100 -6.82 1.87 -3.26
CA ILE A 100 -5.47 1.28 -3.24
C ILE A 100 -5.19 0.55 -1.91
N GLY A 101 -5.61 1.13 -0.80
CA GLY A 101 -5.46 0.56 0.53
C GLY A 101 -6.25 -0.73 0.75
N PHE A 102 -7.38 -0.92 0.05
CA PHE A 102 -8.14 -2.18 0.02
C PHE A 102 -7.59 -3.20 -0.98
N LEU A 103 -6.90 -2.72 -2.03
CA LEU A 103 -6.23 -3.60 -2.99
C LEU A 103 -5.02 -4.31 -2.38
N VAL A 104 -4.49 -3.84 -1.24
CA VAL A 104 -3.31 -4.42 -0.60
C VAL A 104 -3.66 -5.14 0.70
N VAL A 105 -3.13 -6.35 0.90
CA VAL A 105 -3.32 -7.16 2.12
C VAL A 105 -2.51 -6.63 3.32
N SER A 106 -2.91 -7.02 4.53
CA SER A 106 -2.18 -6.71 5.76
C SER A 106 -0.79 -7.37 5.79
N ASN A 107 0.08 -6.92 6.69
CA ASN A 107 1.40 -7.54 6.85
C ASN A 107 1.31 -8.98 7.32
N GLU A 108 0.37 -9.32 8.20
CA GLU A 108 0.23 -10.69 8.68
C GLU A 108 -0.15 -11.63 7.52
N ILE A 109 -1.01 -11.17 6.61
CA ILE A 109 -1.37 -11.94 5.41
C ILE A 109 -0.18 -11.97 4.44
N LEU A 110 0.48 -10.84 4.21
CA LEU A 110 1.63 -10.75 3.31
C LEU A 110 2.76 -11.68 3.76
N GLU A 111 3.09 -11.68 5.05
CA GLU A 111 4.07 -12.55 5.68
C GLU A 111 3.69 -14.03 5.50
N LYS A 112 2.46 -14.42 5.84
CA LYS A 112 1.98 -15.80 5.64
C LYS A 112 2.11 -16.26 4.19
N ARG A 113 1.68 -15.41 3.25
CA ARG A 113 1.78 -15.68 1.81
C ARG A 113 3.23 -15.77 1.35
N GLU A 114 4.09 -14.87 1.84
CA GLU A 114 5.53 -14.85 1.54
C GLU A 114 6.23 -16.11 2.06
N ASP A 115 5.95 -16.53 3.29
CA ASP A 115 6.52 -17.75 3.90
C ASP A 115 6.06 -19.02 3.19
N ALA A 116 4.82 -19.06 2.73
CA ALA A 116 4.31 -20.13 1.89
C ALA A 116 5.05 -20.19 0.54
N CYS A 117 5.36 -19.03 -0.06
CA CYS A 117 6.11 -18.96 -1.30
C CYS A 117 7.60 -19.28 -1.13
N LEU A 118 8.24 -18.86 -0.03
CA LEU A 118 9.64 -19.19 0.27
C LEU A 118 9.88 -20.71 0.41
N ARG A 119 8.87 -21.45 0.88
CA ARG A 119 8.87 -22.92 0.99
C ARG A 119 8.32 -23.63 -0.25
N CYS A 120 7.94 -22.89 -1.29
CA CYS A 120 7.25 -23.46 -2.45
C CYS A 120 8.25 -24.04 -3.45
N PRO A 121 8.06 -25.29 -3.94
CA PRO A 121 8.95 -25.88 -4.94
C PRO A 121 8.88 -25.18 -6.31
N TYR A 122 7.86 -24.34 -6.52
CA TYR A 122 7.70 -23.57 -7.76
C TYR A 122 8.30 -22.15 -7.69
N LEU A 123 9.02 -21.80 -6.62
CA LEU A 123 9.69 -20.51 -6.52
C LEU A 123 10.91 -20.49 -7.44
N THR A 124 10.97 -19.54 -8.39
CA THR A 124 12.02 -19.49 -9.41
C THR A 124 12.54 -18.07 -9.61
N ASP A 125 13.74 -17.94 -10.19
CA ASP A 125 14.25 -16.65 -10.65
C ASP A 125 13.66 -16.28 -12.03
N PRO A 126 13.54 -14.97 -12.34
CA PRO A 126 12.94 -14.52 -13.59
C PRO A 126 13.80 -14.94 -14.80
N THR A 127 13.24 -15.78 -15.67
CA THR A 127 13.92 -16.28 -16.87
C THR A 127 13.60 -15.41 -18.09
N LYS A 128 12.37 -14.90 -18.19
CA LYS A 128 11.88 -14.12 -19.34
C LYS A 128 12.28 -12.65 -19.24
N THR A 129 12.54 -12.01 -20.39
CA THR A 129 12.91 -10.59 -20.48
C THR A 129 11.90 -9.67 -19.82
N LEU A 130 10.60 -9.88 -20.07
CA LEU A 130 9.53 -9.09 -19.43
C LEU A 130 9.54 -9.22 -17.91
N GLN A 131 9.82 -10.42 -17.37
CA GLN A 131 9.89 -10.63 -15.91
C GLN A 131 11.07 -9.87 -15.28
N LYS A 132 12.19 -9.77 -16.00
CA LYS A 132 13.40 -9.04 -15.55
C LYS A 132 13.20 -7.51 -15.57
N MET A 133 12.28 -7.01 -16.39
CA MET A 133 11.96 -5.59 -16.50
C MET A 133 10.95 -5.10 -15.44
N ILE A 134 10.21 -6.00 -14.79
CA ILE A 134 9.23 -5.62 -13.77
C ILE A 134 9.97 -5.01 -12.56
N PRO A 135 9.65 -3.74 -12.20
CA PRO A 135 10.21 -3.12 -11.01
C PRO A 135 9.94 -3.98 -9.78
N SER A 136 11.01 -4.36 -9.10
CA SER A 136 10.98 -5.15 -7.87
C SER A 136 11.90 -4.45 -6.87
N LYS A 137 11.49 -4.40 -5.60
CA LYS A 137 12.39 -3.90 -4.55
C LYS A 137 13.56 -4.86 -4.37
N LYS A 138 14.66 -4.34 -3.85
CA LYS A 138 15.82 -5.16 -3.47
C LYS A 138 15.37 -6.22 -2.47
N GLN A 139 15.98 -7.40 -2.55
CA GLN A 139 15.75 -8.44 -1.58
C GLN A 139 16.35 -8.02 -0.24
N THR A 140 15.53 -7.96 0.80
CA THR A 140 15.93 -7.62 2.17
C THR A 140 15.31 -8.63 3.15
N GLY A 141 15.62 -8.51 4.45
CA GLY A 141 14.97 -9.32 5.48
C GLY A 141 13.54 -8.86 5.83
N ASN A 142 13.08 -7.73 5.28
CA ASN A 142 11.80 -7.13 5.63
C ASN A 142 10.62 -7.88 4.98
N ILE A 143 9.46 -7.84 5.62
CA ILE A 143 8.21 -8.44 5.10
C ILE A 143 7.87 -7.84 3.72
N GLY A 144 7.57 -8.73 2.75
CA GLY A 144 7.26 -8.37 1.37
C GLY A 144 8.47 -8.02 0.51
N GLU A 145 9.67 -8.19 1.05
CA GLU A 145 10.95 -7.99 0.35
C GLU A 145 11.82 -9.24 0.38
N ARG A 146 11.48 -10.27 1.17
CA ARG A 146 12.29 -11.50 1.33
C ARG A 146 12.37 -12.30 0.04
N ILE A 147 11.32 -12.24 -0.78
CA ILE A 147 11.25 -12.90 -2.09
C ILE A 147 11.93 -12.10 -3.21
N GLY A 148 12.13 -10.78 -3.02
CA GLY A 148 12.77 -9.91 -4.02
C GLY A 148 12.13 -10.00 -5.41
N LYS A 149 12.96 -10.21 -6.44
CA LYS A 149 12.54 -10.29 -7.85
C LYS A 149 12.03 -11.67 -8.30
N LYS A 150 11.85 -12.62 -7.38
CA LYS A 150 11.47 -14.00 -7.73
C LYS A 150 10.06 -14.08 -8.30
N VAL A 151 9.85 -15.10 -9.11
CA VAL A 151 8.60 -15.35 -9.85
C VAL A 151 8.05 -16.72 -9.53
N CYS A 152 6.73 -16.87 -9.66
CA CYS A 152 6.07 -18.16 -9.54
C CYS A 152 6.26 -18.97 -10.84
N GLY A 153 6.81 -20.18 -10.74
CA GLY A 153 6.97 -21.09 -11.88
C GLY A 153 5.66 -21.64 -12.45
N VAL A 154 4.54 -21.54 -11.72
CA VAL A 154 3.22 -22.00 -12.19
C VAL A 154 2.52 -20.94 -13.04
N CYS A 155 2.45 -19.70 -12.56
CA CYS A 155 1.70 -18.62 -13.23
C CYS A 155 2.58 -17.54 -13.87
N GLY A 156 3.89 -17.57 -13.64
CA GLY A 156 4.84 -16.59 -14.19
C GLY A 156 4.79 -15.20 -13.55
N CYS A 157 3.91 -14.98 -12.56
CA CYS A 157 3.76 -13.69 -11.89
C CYS A 157 4.98 -13.31 -11.04
N ASN A 158 5.27 -12.01 -10.97
CA ASN A 158 6.17 -11.43 -9.98
C ASN A 158 5.54 -11.57 -8.59
N LEU A 159 6.18 -12.33 -7.71
CA LEU A 159 5.59 -12.68 -6.42
C LEU A 159 5.53 -11.47 -5.49
N GLN A 160 6.54 -10.61 -5.50
CA GLN A 160 6.55 -9.41 -4.68
C GLN A 160 5.32 -8.49 -4.92
N ASN A 161 4.80 -8.45 -6.15
CA ASN A 161 3.58 -7.71 -6.46
C ASN A 161 2.31 -8.54 -6.18
N LYS A 162 2.29 -9.81 -6.60
CA LYS A 162 1.10 -10.68 -6.47
C LYS A 162 0.70 -10.88 -5.01
N LEU A 163 1.67 -11.11 -4.12
CA LEU A 163 1.40 -11.42 -2.71
C LEU A 163 0.69 -10.27 -1.99
N ARG A 164 0.95 -9.04 -2.42
CA ARG A 164 0.36 -7.83 -1.86
C ARG A 164 -1.10 -7.67 -2.22
N LEU A 165 -1.58 -8.22 -3.33
CA LEU A 165 -2.91 -7.91 -3.82
C LEU A 165 -3.99 -8.75 -3.13
N SER A 166 -5.02 -8.09 -2.57
CA SER A 166 -6.13 -8.75 -1.87
C SER A 166 -7.02 -9.58 -2.80
N SER A 167 -7.07 -9.21 -4.08
CA SER A 167 -7.81 -9.94 -5.12
C SER A 167 -7.07 -11.17 -5.67
N GLU A 168 -5.81 -11.34 -5.31
CA GLU A 168 -4.97 -12.44 -5.79
C GLU A 168 -5.07 -13.66 -4.88
N SER A 169 -4.87 -14.83 -5.48
CA SER A 169 -4.77 -16.10 -4.78
C SER A 169 -3.69 -16.99 -5.41
N CYS A 170 -3.22 -17.99 -4.66
CA CYS A 170 -2.28 -18.98 -5.19
C CYS A 170 -3.00 -19.95 -6.13
N PRO A 171 -2.51 -20.17 -7.36
CA PRO A 171 -3.17 -21.04 -8.33
C PRO A 171 -3.05 -22.54 -8.00
N LYS A 172 -2.32 -22.91 -6.95
CA LYS A 172 -2.14 -24.30 -6.53
C LYS A 172 -2.85 -24.56 -5.21
N LYS A 173 -3.50 -25.73 -5.14
CA LYS A 173 -4.06 -26.28 -3.90
C LYS A 173 -2.94 -26.57 -2.89
N HIS A 174 -3.27 -26.49 -1.61
CA HIS A 174 -2.38 -26.92 -0.55
C HIS A 174 -2.12 -28.43 -0.68
N PRO A 175 -0.89 -28.92 -0.49
CA PRO A 175 -0.57 -30.33 -0.68
C PRO A 175 -1.24 -31.26 0.34
N GLU A 176 -1.51 -30.75 1.54
CA GLU A 176 -1.99 -31.56 2.68
C GLU A 176 -3.38 -31.15 3.19
N LYS A 177 -3.95 -30.05 2.67
CA LYS A 177 -5.22 -29.50 3.15
C LYS A 177 -6.16 -29.38 1.98
N GLU A 178 -7.32 -30.00 2.12
CA GLU A 178 -8.41 -29.87 1.15
C GLU A 178 -8.99 -28.44 1.22
N ASP A 179 -9.53 -27.96 0.10
CA ASP A 179 -10.25 -26.67 -0.04
C ASP A 179 -9.49 -25.36 0.23
N VAL A 180 -8.17 -25.43 0.45
CA VAL A 180 -7.32 -24.24 0.54
C VAL A 180 -6.19 -24.25 -0.49
N THR A 181 -5.72 -23.06 -0.84
CA THR A 181 -4.54 -22.86 -1.69
C THR A 181 -3.26 -23.03 -0.89
N ARG A 182 -2.09 -23.06 -1.54
CA ARG A 182 -0.80 -23.12 -0.83
C ARG A 182 -0.55 -21.94 0.11
N TRP A 183 -1.33 -20.85 0.03
CA TRP A 183 -1.28 -19.73 0.97
C TRP A 183 -2.15 -19.95 2.22
N ASP A 184 -2.71 -21.15 2.41
CA ASP A 184 -3.69 -21.46 3.47
C ASP A 184 -4.98 -20.61 3.37
N GLU A 185 -5.28 -20.10 2.18
CA GLU A 185 -6.48 -19.32 1.88
C GLU A 185 -7.51 -20.18 1.16
N LYS A 186 -8.81 -19.97 1.43
CA LYS A 186 -9.90 -20.69 0.76
C LYS A 186 -9.77 -20.59 -0.75
N ILE A 187 -10.00 -21.72 -1.43
CA ILE A 187 -10.07 -21.75 -2.90
C ILE A 187 -11.34 -20.99 -3.31
N ASN A 188 -11.17 -19.78 -3.81
CA ASN A 188 -12.22 -19.08 -4.52
C ASN A 188 -12.12 -19.48 -5.98
N TYR A 189 -13.00 -20.38 -6.43
CA TYR A 189 -13.23 -20.58 -7.85
C TYR A 189 -13.81 -19.26 -8.39
N LYS A 190 -13.01 -18.52 -9.15
CA LYS A 190 -13.50 -17.49 -10.05
C LYS A 190 -13.68 -18.11 -11.43
#